data_AF-A0A453BGG0-F1
#
_entry.id   AF-A0A453BGG0-F1
#
_cell.length_a   1.000
_cell.length_b   1.000
_cell.length_c   1.000
_cell.angle_alpha   90.00
_cell.angle_beta   90.00
_cell.angle_gamma   90.00
#
_symmetry.space_group_name_H-M   'P 1'
#
loop_
_entity.id
_entity.type
_entity.pdbx_description
1 polymer ?
#
loop_
_entity_poly.entity_id
_entity_poly.type
_entity_poly.pdbx_seq_one_letter_code
_entity_poly.pdbx_strand_id
1 'polypeptide(L)'
;MFPAGDHLLLFALASLGGAAAAGAGEGFCSAEPSNDCSQSPPLYSKVTSPTLAPVHLQDLPGFTRSVYKKDHALITPESHVFSPLPDWTNTLGAYLISPALGAHFTMYLANMQDGSKSALPPKDVERLIFVVQGSIALSVESGTTHSLLVDSYAYLPANMKHSVISDKPSTLVIFERRYTAVGDYHADLVVGSTDKQPLLETPGEVFELRKLLPTSLPYDFNIHIMDFQPGEYLNVKEVHYNQHGLLLLEGQGIYRLGNSW
;
A
#
# COMPACT_ATOMS: atom_id res chain seq x y z
N MET A 1 29.24 50.03 10.43
CA MET A 1 29.85 49.52 9.19
C MET A 1 28.85 48.55 8.56
N PHE A 2 28.03 49.06 7.66
CA PHE A 2 27.11 48.30 6.78
C PHE A 2 27.70 48.37 5.36
N PRO A 3 27.24 47.58 4.36
CA PRO A 3 26.51 46.30 4.38
C PRO A 3 27.02 45.27 3.33
N ALA A 4 26.32 44.13 3.30
CA ALA A 4 25.93 43.28 2.15
C ALA A 4 26.74 43.31 0.83
N GLY A 5 27.07 42.10 0.35
CA GLY A 5 27.43 41.82 -1.03
C GLY A 5 26.66 40.59 -1.53
N ASP A 6 25.67 40.88 -2.37
CA ASP A 6 24.88 39.95 -3.19
C ASP A 6 25.68 39.41 -4.39
N HIS A 7 25.06 38.44 -5.08
CA HIS A 7 25.34 37.88 -6.42
C HIS A 7 26.23 36.61 -6.43
N LEU A 8 25.76 35.50 -7.03
CA LEU A 8 25.61 35.38 -8.48
C LEU A 8 24.57 34.31 -8.88
N LEU A 9 23.50 34.73 -9.55
CA LEU A 9 22.70 33.89 -10.45
C LEU A 9 23.49 33.68 -11.75
N LEU A 10 23.49 32.46 -12.30
CA LEU A 10 23.87 32.20 -13.69
C LEU A 10 22.66 31.63 -14.44
N PHE A 11 22.09 32.44 -15.34
CA PHE A 11 21.22 31.99 -16.41
C PHE A 11 22.07 31.68 -17.65
N ALA A 12 21.78 30.58 -18.34
CA ALA A 12 22.23 30.35 -19.71
C ALA A 12 21.01 30.05 -20.60
N LEU A 13 20.62 31.03 -21.41
CA LEU A 13 19.78 30.87 -22.60
C LEU A 13 20.70 30.78 -23.82
N ALA A 14 20.41 29.85 -24.73
CA ALA A 14 20.91 29.90 -26.10
C ALA A 14 19.80 29.48 -27.08
N SER A 15 19.40 30.41 -27.94
CA SER A 15 18.75 30.24 -29.25
C SER A 15 19.73 30.84 -30.29
N LEU A 16 19.81 30.50 -31.58
CA LEU A 16 18.87 30.12 -32.64
C LEU A 16 19.61 29.31 -33.73
N GLY A 17 18.86 28.65 -34.62
CA GLY A 17 19.32 28.40 -36.00
C GLY A 17 18.49 27.35 -36.73
N GLY A 18 17.58 27.77 -37.62
CA GLY A 18 16.80 26.88 -38.49
C GLY A 18 17.37 26.75 -39.90
N ALA A 19 16.99 25.67 -40.59
CA ALA A 19 16.90 25.57 -42.05
C ALA A 19 15.98 24.40 -42.43
N ALA A 20 15.16 24.61 -43.46
CA ALA A 20 14.19 23.67 -44.01
C ALA A 20 14.72 23.02 -45.30
N ALA A 21 14.31 21.78 -45.62
CA ALA A 21 13.96 21.35 -46.98
C ALA A 21 13.27 19.97 -47.02
N ALA A 22 12.34 19.88 -47.97
CA ALA A 22 11.38 18.84 -48.36
C ALA A 22 11.88 17.38 -48.56
N GLY A 23 10.94 16.43 -48.42
CA GLY A 23 11.00 15.07 -48.94
C GLY A 23 9.63 14.39 -48.88
N ALA A 24 9.24 13.69 -49.94
CA ALA A 24 7.86 13.39 -50.32
C ALA A 24 7.29 12.09 -49.72
N GLY A 25 5.97 12.11 -49.52
CA GLY A 25 4.98 11.04 -49.74
C GLY A 25 5.33 9.60 -49.38
N GLU A 26 4.84 9.14 -48.22
CA GLU A 26 4.28 7.80 -48.06
C GLU A 26 2.99 7.91 -47.25
N GLY A 27 1.92 7.34 -47.78
CA GLY A 27 0.59 7.35 -47.19
C GLY A 27 0.56 6.52 -45.91
N PHE A 28 0.56 7.19 -44.76
CA PHE A 28 0.14 6.59 -43.51
C PHE A 28 -1.39 6.67 -43.44
N CYS A 29 -2.04 5.50 -43.38
CA CYS A 29 -3.44 5.40 -43.01
C CYS A 29 -3.58 6.00 -41.60
N SER A 30 -4.12 7.21 -41.51
CA SER A 30 -4.59 7.78 -40.26
C SER A 30 -5.74 6.92 -39.76
N ALA A 31 -5.46 6.00 -38.83
CA ALA A 31 -6.50 5.42 -38.01
C ALA A 31 -7.14 6.58 -37.23
N GLU A 32 -8.43 6.80 -37.44
CA GLU A 32 -9.17 7.77 -36.64
C GLU A 32 -9.01 7.42 -35.16
N PRO A 33 -8.84 8.41 -34.26
CA PRO A 33 -8.77 8.12 -32.85
C PRO A 33 -10.13 7.55 -32.44
N SER A 34 -10.16 6.24 -32.20
CA SER A 34 -11.27 5.59 -31.53
C SER A 34 -11.49 6.33 -30.22
N ASN A 35 -12.68 6.88 -30.07
CA ASN A 35 -13.13 7.65 -28.92
C ASN A 35 -13.41 6.69 -27.74
N ASP A 36 -12.46 5.83 -27.43
CA ASP A 36 -12.51 4.97 -26.26
C ASP A 36 -11.91 5.80 -25.13
N CYS A 37 -12.77 6.25 -24.21
CA CYS A 37 -12.37 6.98 -23.03
C CYS A 37 -11.20 6.25 -22.38
N SER A 38 -10.00 6.80 -22.51
CA SER A 38 -8.79 6.34 -21.86
C SER A 38 -8.96 6.54 -20.35
N GLN A 39 -9.74 5.65 -19.73
CA GLN A 39 -9.85 5.58 -18.29
C GLN A 39 -8.52 5.05 -17.79
N SER A 40 -7.78 5.90 -17.08
CA SER A 40 -6.66 5.46 -16.27
C SER A 40 -7.12 4.25 -15.45
N PRO A 41 -6.29 3.20 -15.33
CA PRO A 41 -6.66 2.04 -14.55
C PRO A 41 -7.04 2.47 -13.11
N PRO A 42 -7.99 1.78 -12.45
CA PRO A 42 -8.38 2.10 -11.09
C PRO A 42 -7.16 2.17 -10.16
N LEU A 43 -7.24 3.04 -9.14
CA LEU A 43 -6.21 3.18 -8.11
C LEU A 43 -5.89 1.80 -7.50
N TYR A 44 -4.60 1.49 -7.34
CA TYR A 44 -4.08 0.22 -6.81
C TYR A 44 -4.47 -1.05 -7.60
N SER A 45 -4.99 -0.92 -8.82
CA SER A 45 -5.39 -2.05 -9.67
C SER A 45 -4.28 -3.10 -9.86
N LYS A 46 -3.00 -2.70 -9.85
CA LYS A 46 -1.86 -3.62 -9.98
C LYS A 46 -1.68 -4.55 -8.77
N VAL A 47 -2.26 -4.24 -7.61
CA VAL A 47 -2.27 -5.13 -6.44
C VAL A 47 -3.09 -6.39 -6.75
N THR A 48 -4.23 -6.24 -7.41
CA THR A 48 -5.16 -7.35 -7.72
C THR A 48 -5.02 -7.87 -9.15
N SER A 49 -4.44 -7.08 -10.04
CA SER A 49 -4.15 -7.41 -11.44
C SER A 49 -2.69 -7.06 -11.78
N PRO A 50 -1.70 -7.80 -11.24
CA PRO A 50 -0.29 -7.51 -11.42
C PRO A 50 0.15 -7.72 -12.88
N THR A 51 1.15 -6.95 -13.33
CA THR A 51 1.70 -7.05 -14.70
C THR A 51 2.21 -8.45 -15.01
N LEU A 52 2.89 -9.10 -14.06
CA LEU A 52 3.19 -10.53 -14.10
C LEU A 52 2.20 -11.28 -13.21
N ALA A 53 1.09 -11.73 -13.81
CA ALA A 53 0.04 -12.47 -13.13
C ALA A 53 0.32 -13.99 -13.10
N PRO A 54 -0.28 -14.73 -12.13
CA PRO A 54 -0.11 -16.18 -12.03
C PRO A 54 -0.44 -16.95 -13.32
N VAL A 55 -1.44 -16.48 -14.08
CA VAL A 55 -1.83 -17.09 -15.37
C VAL A 55 -0.70 -17.07 -16.40
N HIS A 56 0.21 -16.09 -16.34
CA HIS A 56 1.36 -16.02 -17.24
C HIS A 56 2.43 -17.09 -16.93
N LEU A 57 2.35 -17.74 -15.77
CA LEU A 57 3.32 -18.72 -15.29
C LEU A 57 2.83 -20.18 -15.38
N GLN A 58 1.64 -20.40 -15.95
CA GLN A 58 0.98 -21.71 -15.97
C GLN A 58 1.81 -22.82 -16.64
N ASP A 59 2.68 -22.46 -17.58
CA ASP A 59 3.52 -23.38 -18.35
C ASP A 59 4.96 -23.50 -17.80
N LEU A 60 5.21 -22.98 -16.59
CA LEU A 60 6.50 -23.05 -15.90
C LEU A 60 6.37 -23.86 -14.59
N PRO A 61 6.41 -25.21 -14.65
CA PRO A 61 6.16 -26.06 -13.49
C PRO A 61 7.09 -25.73 -12.31
N GLY A 62 6.48 -25.37 -11.17
CA GLY A 62 7.19 -25.08 -9.92
C GLY A 62 7.92 -23.73 -9.88
N PHE A 63 7.80 -22.91 -10.93
CA PHE A 63 8.39 -21.57 -10.92
C PHE A 63 7.65 -20.64 -9.96
N THR A 64 8.40 -19.88 -9.16
CA THR A 64 7.88 -18.78 -8.36
C THR A 64 8.97 -17.75 -8.10
N ARG A 65 8.56 -16.49 -7.94
CA ARG A 65 9.40 -15.39 -7.45
C ARG A 65 9.42 -15.29 -5.92
N SER A 66 8.53 -16.02 -5.23
CA SER A 66 8.48 -15.99 -3.78
C SER A 66 9.74 -16.62 -3.17
N VAL A 67 10.22 -16.00 -2.10
CA VAL A 67 11.40 -16.43 -1.35
C VAL A 67 11.11 -16.24 0.13
N TYR A 68 11.40 -17.25 0.94
CA TYR A 68 11.39 -17.18 2.40
C TYR A 68 12.79 -17.46 2.95
N LYS A 69 13.33 -16.54 3.74
CA LYS A 69 14.65 -16.63 4.39
C LYS A 69 14.52 -16.33 5.88
N LYS A 70 15.64 -16.44 6.59
CA LYS A 70 15.71 -16.28 8.05
C LYS A 70 15.23 -14.91 8.54
N ASP A 71 15.54 -13.84 7.81
CA ASP A 71 15.37 -12.44 8.24
C ASP A 71 14.45 -11.63 7.31
N HIS A 72 13.98 -12.22 6.21
CA HIS A 72 13.03 -11.58 5.29
C HIS A 72 12.29 -12.59 4.41
N ALA A 73 11.20 -12.14 3.81
CA ALA A 73 10.47 -12.86 2.78
C ALA A 73 10.05 -11.92 1.65
N LEU A 74 10.06 -12.43 0.43
CA LEU A 74 9.39 -11.85 -0.72
C LEU A 74 8.22 -12.78 -1.05
N ILE A 75 6.99 -12.29 -0.96
CA ILE A 75 5.78 -13.09 -1.20
C ILE A 75 5.08 -12.49 -2.41
N THR A 76 4.90 -13.28 -3.47
CA THR A 76 4.39 -12.82 -4.76
C THR A 76 3.05 -13.47 -5.10
N PRO A 77 2.25 -12.85 -6.00
CA PRO A 77 0.85 -13.20 -6.22
C PRO A 77 0.58 -14.68 -6.53
N GLU A 78 1.48 -15.35 -7.26
CA GLU A 78 1.33 -16.76 -7.62
C GLU A 78 1.51 -17.73 -6.45
N SER A 79 1.99 -17.24 -5.31
CA SER A 79 2.16 -18.02 -4.07
C SER A 79 1.11 -17.72 -3.00
N HIS A 80 0.16 -16.80 -3.26
CA HIS A 80 -0.91 -16.53 -2.32
C HIS A 80 -1.81 -17.77 -2.18
N VAL A 81 -2.00 -18.23 -0.94
CA VAL A 81 -2.89 -19.35 -0.63
C VAL A 81 -4.18 -18.79 -0.04
N PHE A 82 -5.22 -18.73 -0.88
CA PHE A 82 -6.54 -18.28 -0.44
C PHE A 82 -7.36 -19.42 0.15
N SER A 83 -7.90 -19.20 1.35
CA SER A 83 -8.83 -20.11 2.02
C SER A 83 -9.94 -19.32 2.71
N PRO A 84 -11.11 -19.91 2.99
CA PRO A 84 -12.14 -19.23 3.78
C PRO A 84 -11.58 -18.71 5.10
N LEU A 85 -11.81 -17.43 5.41
CA LEU A 85 -11.41 -16.87 6.70
C LEU A 85 -12.33 -17.40 7.80
N PRO A 86 -11.79 -17.99 8.88
CA PRO A 86 -12.61 -18.49 9.99
C PRO A 86 -13.55 -17.42 10.53
N ASP A 87 -14.82 -17.78 10.74
CA ASP A 87 -15.91 -16.92 11.23
C ASP A 87 -16.30 -15.73 10.32
N TRP A 88 -15.61 -15.50 9.21
CA TRP A 88 -16.03 -14.51 8.20
C TRP A 88 -17.06 -15.14 7.26
N THR A 89 -18.01 -14.34 6.79
CA THR A 89 -18.99 -14.74 5.78
C THR A 89 -18.51 -14.36 4.39
N ASN A 90 -18.57 -15.30 3.44
CA ASN A 90 -18.28 -15.11 2.02
C ASN A 90 -16.97 -14.35 1.73
N THR A 91 -15.91 -14.71 2.46
CA THR A 91 -14.59 -14.06 2.35
C THR A 91 -13.50 -15.11 2.29
N LEU A 92 -12.64 -15.00 1.28
CA LEU A 92 -11.38 -15.76 1.21
C LEU A 92 -10.25 -14.88 1.72
N GLY A 93 -9.33 -15.45 2.49
CA GLY A 93 -8.13 -14.77 2.98
C GLY A 93 -6.86 -15.50 2.60
N ALA A 94 -5.80 -14.73 2.37
CA ALA A 94 -4.45 -15.22 2.18
C ALA A 94 -3.52 -14.56 3.21
N TYR A 95 -3.07 -15.34 4.20
CA TYR A 95 -2.07 -14.89 5.16
C TYR A 95 -0.71 -14.78 4.47
N LEU A 96 -0.13 -13.57 4.52
CA LEU A 96 1.19 -13.28 3.96
C LEU A 96 2.24 -13.37 5.07
N ILE A 97 1.99 -12.69 6.19
CA ILE A 97 2.90 -12.68 7.35
C ILE A 97 2.12 -13.16 8.57
N SER A 98 2.79 -13.94 9.41
CA SER A 98 2.27 -14.38 10.71
C SER A 98 3.40 -14.54 11.72
N PRO A 99 3.10 -14.70 13.02
CA PRO A 99 4.12 -14.97 14.02
C PRO A 99 4.96 -16.22 13.80
N ALA A 100 4.52 -17.15 12.95
CA ALA A 100 5.34 -18.29 12.55
C ALA A 100 6.62 -17.87 11.78
N LEU A 101 6.64 -16.66 11.20
CA LEU A 101 7.80 -16.06 10.55
C LEU A 101 8.68 -15.24 11.52
N GLY A 102 8.36 -15.21 12.82
CA GLY A 102 9.05 -14.39 13.82
C GLY A 102 8.52 -12.95 13.94
N ALA A 103 7.48 -12.60 13.19
CA ALA A 103 6.78 -11.32 13.34
C ALA A 103 5.92 -11.29 14.61
N HIS A 104 5.66 -10.11 15.14
CA HIS A 104 4.67 -9.90 16.22
C HIS A 104 3.28 -9.44 15.72
N PHE A 105 3.04 -9.50 14.41
CA PHE A 105 1.77 -9.18 13.77
C PHE A 105 1.41 -10.23 12.71
N THR A 106 0.16 -10.22 12.26
CA THR A 106 -0.26 -10.86 11.01
C THR A 106 -0.51 -9.80 9.94
N MET A 107 -0.24 -10.16 8.69
CA MET A 107 -0.60 -9.38 7.51
C MET A 107 -1.28 -10.33 6.53
N TYR A 108 -2.47 -9.99 6.09
CA TYR A 108 -3.22 -10.85 5.17
C TYR A 108 -4.08 -10.05 4.20
N LEU A 109 -4.31 -10.63 3.03
CA LEU A 109 -5.29 -10.14 2.08
C LEU A 109 -6.65 -10.77 2.39
N ALA A 110 -7.72 -9.99 2.36
CA ALA A 110 -9.09 -10.47 2.48
C ALA A 110 -9.88 -10.09 1.22
N ASN A 111 -10.28 -11.10 0.45
CA ASN A 111 -11.12 -10.98 -0.73
C ASN A 111 -12.57 -11.19 -0.32
N MET A 112 -13.24 -10.09 -0.02
CA MET A 112 -14.63 -10.01 0.36
C MET A 112 -15.51 -10.07 -0.89
N GLN A 113 -16.43 -11.03 -0.96
CA GLN A 113 -17.41 -11.13 -2.05
C GLN A 113 -18.69 -10.36 -1.71
N ASP A 114 -19.67 -10.36 -2.62
CA ASP A 114 -20.99 -9.76 -2.36
C ASP A 114 -21.68 -10.40 -1.13
N GLY A 115 -22.30 -9.56 -0.29
CA GLY A 115 -22.93 -9.97 0.97
C GLY A 115 -21.96 -10.52 2.02
N SER A 116 -20.68 -10.13 1.96
CA SER A 116 -19.66 -10.60 2.91
C SER A 116 -19.70 -9.83 4.23
N LYS A 117 -19.21 -10.48 5.29
CA LYS A 117 -19.16 -9.90 6.64
C LYS A 117 -17.92 -10.38 7.38
N SER A 118 -17.23 -9.47 8.07
CA SER A 118 -16.07 -9.80 8.88
C SER A 118 -16.42 -10.42 10.24
N ALA A 119 -15.49 -11.22 10.75
CA ALA A 119 -15.47 -11.63 12.15
C ALA A 119 -14.70 -10.63 13.02
N LEU A 120 -14.99 -10.63 14.32
CA LEU A 120 -14.17 -9.94 15.30
C LEU A 120 -12.80 -10.63 15.42
N PRO A 121 -11.71 -9.87 15.65
CA PRO A 121 -10.42 -10.47 15.97
C PRO A 121 -10.45 -11.11 17.37
N PRO A 122 -9.47 -11.95 17.72
CA PRO A 122 -9.34 -12.51 19.07
C PRO A 122 -9.21 -11.44 20.15
N LYS A 123 -9.39 -11.85 21.41
CA LYS A 123 -9.23 -10.95 22.55
C LYS A 123 -7.81 -10.34 22.61
N ASP A 124 -7.79 -9.04 22.91
CA ASP A 124 -6.65 -8.14 23.04
C ASP A 124 -5.87 -7.94 21.72
N VAL A 125 -6.52 -8.23 20.59
CA VAL A 125 -5.97 -7.99 19.25
C VAL A 125 -6.55 -6.70 18.68
N GLU A 126 -5.66 -5.79 18.31
CA GLU A 126 -5.98 -4.61 17.51
C GLU A 126 -5.93 -4.93 16.02
N ARG A 127 -6.68 -4.19 15.20
CA ARG A 127 -6.81 -4.45 13.76
C ARG A 127 -6.70 -3.15 12.98
N LEU A 128 -5.88 -3.14 11.93
CA LEU A 128 -5.89 -2.10 10.89
C LEU A 128 -6.38 -2.70 9.58
N ILE A 129 -7.32 -2.03 8.94
CA ILE A 129 -7.89 -2.37 7.65
C ILE A 129 -7.54 -1.26 6.65
N PHE A 130 -7.05 -1.63 5.47
CA PHE A 130 -6.83 -0.71 4.35
C PHE A 130 -7.49 -1.26 3.09
N VAL A 131 -8.28 -0.43 2.41
CA VAL A 131 -9.06 -0.85 1.23
C VAL A 131 -8.21 -0.66 -0.04
N VAL A 132 -7.88 -1.77 -0.71
CA VAL A 132 -7.11 -1.74 -1.97
C VAL A 132 -7.99 -1.89 -3.22
N GLN A 133 -9.19 -2.44 -3.07
CA GLN A 133 -10.17 -2.55 -4.14
C GLN A 133 -11.59 -2.51 -3.58
N GLY A 134 -12.51 -1.86 -4.30
CA GLY A 134 -13.93 -1.86 -3.96
C GLY A 134 -14.28 -0.88 -2.84
N SER A 135 -15.21 -1.27 -1.98
CA SER A 135 -15.72 -0.45 -0.90
C SER A 135 -16.34 -1.29 0.20
N ILE A 136 -16.18 -0.87 1.45
CA ILE A 136 -16.75 -1.55 2.62
C ILE A 136 -17.53 -0.56 3.50
N ALA A 137 -18.47 -1.09 4.28
CA ALA A 137 -19.12 -0.38 5.36
C ALA A 137 -18.59 -0.93 6.70
N LEU A 138 -18.02 -0.05 7.52
CA LEU A 138 -17.56 -0.35 8.88
C LEU A 138 -18.56 0.20 9.89
N SER A 139 -19.19 -0.67 10.67
CA SER A 139 -20.03 -0.29 11.80
C SER A 139 -19.34 -0.59 13.12
N VAL A 140 -19.38 0.35 14.07
CA VAL A 140 -18.80 0.21 15.42
C VAL A 140 -19.89 0.27 16.50
N GLU A 141 -19.61 -0.22 17.70
CA GLU A 141 -20.60 -0.35 18.80
C GLU A 141 -21.28 0.98 19.20
N SER A 142 -20.66 2.12 18.91
CA SER A 142 -21.29 3.45 19.10
C SER A 142 -22.52 3.69 18.21
N GLY A 143 -22.78 2.81 17.23
CA GLY A 143 -23.84 2.95 16.23
C GLY A 143 -23.44 3.76 15.00
N THR A 144 -22.20 4.24 14.93
CA THR A 144 -21.66 4.95 13.77
C THR A 144 -21.26 3.96 12.67
N THR A 145 -21.64 4.27 11.42
CA THR A 145 -21.21 3.52 10.23
C THR A 145 -20.37 4.41 9.34
N HIS A 146 -19.19 3.93 8.95
CA HIS A 146 -18.24 4.59 8.06
C HIS A 146 -18.20 3.86 6.72
N SER A 147 -18.34 4.60 5.62
CA SER A 147 -18.10 4.07 4.27
C SER A 147 -16.62 4.26 3.94
N LEU A 148 -15.93 3.18 3.63
CA LEU A 148 -14.51 3.18 3.27
C LEU A 148 -14.39 2.78 1.80
N LEU A 149 -13.80 3.66 1.00
CA LEU A 149 -13.50 3.43 -0.41
C LEU A 149 -12.04 3.00 -0.55
N VAL A 150 -11.60 2.68 -1.77
CA VAL A 150 -10.17 2.50 -2.07
C VAL A 150 -9.36 3.67 -1.50
N ASP A 151 -8.20 3.36 -0.91
CA ASP A 151 -7.30 4.30 -0.20
C ASP A 151 -7.80 4.79 1.18
N SER A 152 -8.98 4.34 1.61
CA SER A 152 -9.46 4.53 2.98
C SER A 152 -8.94 3.43 3.92
N TYR A 153 -8.80 3.79 5.19
CA TYR A 153 -8.35 2.87 6.24
C TYR A 153 -9.10 3.08 7.56
N ALA A 154 -9.08 2.05 8.39
CA ALA A 154 -9.61 2.09 9.75
C ALA A 154 -8.73 1.29 10.71
N TYR A 155 -8.31 1.92 11.80
CA TYR A 155 -7.69 1.29 12.96
C TYR A 155 -8.71 1.09 14.06
N LEU A 156 -8.75 -0.13 14.57
CA LEU A 156 -9.70 -0.62 15.55
C LEU A 156 -8.89 -1.05 16.78
N PRO A 157 -9.01 -0.30 17.90
CA PRO A 157 -8.39 -0.67 19.16
C PRO A 157 -8.75 -2.08 19.59
N ALA A 158 -7.86 -2.70 20.36
CA ALA A 158 -8.10 -4.01 20.94
C ALA A 158 -9.44 -4.07 21.69
N ASN A 159 -10.17 -5.17 21.51
CA ASN A 159 -11.47 -5.45 22.13
C ASN A 159 -12.64 -4.55 21.66
N MET A 160 -12.44 -3.63 20.71
CA MET A 160 -13.52 -2.86 20.12
C MET A 160 -14.42 -3.73 19.26
N LYS A 161 -15.72 -3.81 19.60
CA LYS A 161 -16.70 -4.50 18.75
C LYS A 161 -17.00 -3.70 17.49
N HIS A 162 -16.87 -4.35 16.36
CA HIS A 162 -17.11 -3.79 15.05
C HIS A 162 -17.60 -4.86 14.06
N SER A 163 -18.13 -4.41 12.92
CA SER A 163 -18.53 -5.26 11.80
C SER A 163 -18.15 -4.58 10.50
N VAL A 164 -17.48 -5.30 9.62
CA VAL A 164 -17.19 -4.85 8.25
C VAL A 164 -18.07 -5.64 7.30
N ILE A 165 -18.79 -4.95 6.44
CA ILE A 165 -19.69 -5.54 5.44
C ILE A 165 -19.26 -5.05 4.06
N SER A 166 -19.39 -5.92 3.06
CA SER A 166 -19.24 -5.53 1.67
C SER A 166 -20.35 -6.13 0.82
N ASP A 167 -21.11 -5.26 0.14
CA ASP A 167 -22.19 -5.61 -0.80
C ASP A 167 -21.68 -5.65 -2.26
N LYS A 168 -20.37 -5.61 -2.45
CA LYS A 168 -19.68 -5.71 -3.75
C LYS A 168 -18.32 -6.38 -3.54
N PRO A 169 -17.74 -7.01 -4.56
CA PRO A 169 -16.38 -7.53 -4.46
C PRO A 169 -15.39 -6.45 -4.03
N SER A 170 -14.69 -6.70 -2.93
CA SER A 170 -13.71 -5.80 -2.32
C SER A 170 -12.49 -6.56 -1.85
N THR A 171 -11.33 -5.93 -1.95
CA THR A 171 -10.07 -6.49 -1.47
C THR A 171 -9.49 -5.57 -0.42
N LEU A 172 -9.15 -6.16 0.73
CA LEU A 172 -8.56 -5.46 1.87
C LEU A 172 -7.17 -6.02 2.13
N VAL A 173 -6.25 -5.17 2.59
CA VAL A 173 -5.07 -5.61 3.34
C VAL A 173 -5.32 -5.33 4.81
N ILE A 174 -5.12 -6.35 5.63
CA ILE A 174 -5.42 -6.28 7.06
C ILE A 174 -4.17 -6.63 7.85
N PHE A 175 -3.91 -5.83 8.87
CA PHE A 175 -2.89 -6.08 9.89
C PHE A 175 -3.58 -6.34 11.22
N GLU A 176 -3.16 -7.38 11.92
CA GLU A 176 -3.60 -7.63 13.30
C GLU A 176 -2.41 -7.89 14.20
N ARG A 177 -2.49 -7.39 15.43
CA ARG A 177 -1.43 -7.53 16.42
C ARG A 177 -2.03 -7.63 17.82
N ARG A 178 -1.37 -8.38 18.70
CA ARG A 178 -1.72 -8.33 20.13
C ARG A 178 -1.25 -6.99 20.70
N TYR A 179 -2.20 -6.19 21.14
CA TYR A 179 -1.93 -4.83 21.63
C TYR A 179 -1.10 -4.85 22.90
N THR A 180 -0.05 -4.01 22.93
CA THR A 180 0.78 -3.82 24.11
C THR A 180 0.40 -2.52 24.81
N ALA A 181 -0.43 -2.63 25.85
CA ALA A 181 -0.80 -1.48 26.66
C ALA A 181 0.42 -0.85 27.34
N VAL A 182 0.49 0.47 27.31
CA VAL A 182 1.51 1.27 28.02
C VAL A 182 0.78 2.05 29.10
N GLY A 183 0.97 1.70 30.38
CA GLY A 183 0.27 2.36 31.50
C GLY A 183 -1.26 2.35 31.32
N ASP A 184 -1.89 3.49 31.59
CA ASP A 184 -3.34 3.70 31.45
C ASP A 184 -3.73 4.35 30.10
N TYR A 185 -2.83 4.31 29.12
CA TYR A 185 -3.10 4.85 27.78
C TYR A 185 -3.91 3.87 26.95
N HIS A 186 -4.86 4.40 26.17
CA HIS A 186 -5.70 3.64 25.26
C HIS A 186 -5.68 4.29 23.88
N ALA A 187 -5.55 3.46 22.84
CA ALA A 187 -5.69 3.91 21.46
C ALA A 187 -7.18 4.11 21.12
N ASP A 188 -7.47 5.09 20.27
CA ASP A 188 -8.81 5.41 19.82
C ASP A 188 -9.10 4.81 18.44
N LEU A 189 -10.38 4.73 18.06
CA LEU A 189 -10.77 4.46 16.68
C LEU A 189 -10.18 5.55 15.77
N VAL A 190 -9.45 5.14 14.74
CA VAL A 190 -8.98 6.06 13.69
C VAL A 190 -9.60 5.62 12.38
N VAL A 191 -10.28 6.53 11.70
CA VAL A 191 -10.82 6.32 10.35
C VAL A 191 -10.32 7.45 9.47
N GLY A 192 -9.76 7.13 8.31
CA GLY A 192 -9.15 8.12 7.44
C GLY A 192 -8.98 7.64 6.00
N SER A 193 -8.33 8.49 5.21
CA SER A 193 -7.92 8.23 3.84
C SER A 193 -6.51 8.79 3.65
N THR A 194 -5.67 8.12 2.85
CA THR A 194 -4.26 8.50 2.68
C THR A 194 -4.12 9.92 2.12
N ASP A 195 -4.95 10.28 1.15
CA ASP A 195 -4.98 11.62 0.53
C ASP A 195 -5.27 12.76 1.53
N LYS A 196 -5.82 12.45 2.71
CA LYS A 196 -6.07 13.41 3.78
C LYS A 196 -4.94 13.51 4.80
N GLN A 197 -3.95 12.61 4.76
CA GLN A 197 -2.82 12.66 5.66
C GLN A 197 -1.79 13.71 5.19
N PRO A 198 -1.22 14.50 6.12
CA PRO A 198 -0.21 15.48 5.76
C PRO A 198 1.06 14.78 5.30
N LEU A 199 1.73 15.41 4.33
CA LEU A 199 3.13 15.09 4.03
C LEU A 199 4.00 15.48 5.21
N LEU A 200 4.85 14.56 5.63
CA LEU A 200 5.81 14.77 6.70
C LEU A 200 7.18 15.09 6.12
N GLU A 201 7.96 15.86 6.87
CA GLU A 201 9.37 16.09 6.56
C GLU A 201 10.15 14.78 6.69
N THR A 202 11.05 14.53 5.74
CA THR A 202 11.91 13.34 5.66
C THR A 202 13.38 13.76 5.63
N PRO A 203 13.96 14.25 6.74
CA PRO A 203 15.31 14.80 6.75
C PRO A 203 16.36 13.79 6.24
N GLY A 204 17.08 14.17 5.18
CA GLY A 204 18.12 13.33 4.57
C GLY A 204 17.59 12.32 3.54
N GLU A 205 16.30 12.30 3.26
CA GLU A 205 15.65 11.42 2.30
C GLU A 205 14.86 12.24 1.26
N VAL A 206 14.45 11.59 0.17
CA VAL A 206 13.75 12.24 -0.95
C VAL A 206 12.30 11.78 -1.12
N PHE A 207 11.92 10.67 -0.49
CA PHE A 207 10.56 10.13 -0.59
C PHE A 207 9.55 11.01 0.14
N GLU A 208 8.32 11.00 -0.37
CA GLU A 208 7.17 11.55 0.33
C GLU A 208 6.70 10.56 1.40
N LEU A 209 6.43 11.05 2.61
CA LEU A 209 5.98 10.21 3.73
C LEU A 209 4.64 10.69 4.28
N ARG A 210 3.70 9.76 4.43
CA ARG A 210 2.48 9.93 5.22
C ARG A 210 2.41 8.85 6.30
N LYS A 211 1.90 9.20 7.48
CA LYS A 211 1.60 8.26 8.56
C LYS A 211 0.09 8.20 8.75
N LEU A 212 -0.45 6.98 8.80
CA LEU A 212 -1.90 6.78 8.88
C LEU A 212 -2.41 6.87 10.33
N LEU A 213 -1.59 6.51 11.30
CA LEU A 213 -1.95 6.55 12.73
C LEU A 213 -1.25 7.71 13.45
N PRO A 214 -1.84 8.24 14.54
CA PRO A 214 -1.14 9.17 15.41
C PRO A 214 0.19 8.61 15.91
N THR A 215 1.16 9.50 16.13
CA THR A 215 2.48 9.15 16.68
C THR A 215 2.52 9.20 18.21
N SER A 216 1.35 9.30 18.85
CA SER A 216 1.24 9.34 20.30
C SER A 216 1.47 7.96 20.92
N LEU A 217 1.84 7.98 22.20
CA LEU A 217 2.20 6.79 22.98
C LEU A 217 1.21 5.61 22.97
N PRO A 218 -0.12 5.79 22.87
CA PRO A 218 -1.06 4.66 22.90
C PRO A 218 -0.95 3.72 21.69
N TYR A 219 -0.36 4.16 20.58
CA TYR A 219 -0.24 3.37 19.35
C TYR A 219 1.12 2.66 19.31
N ASP A 220 1.12 1.33 19.37
CA ASP A 220 2.35 0.52 19.48
C ASP A 220 2.91 0.05 18.10
N PHE A 221 2.28 0.50 17.02
CA PHE A 221 2.74 0.44 15.63
C PHE A 221 2.20 1.62 14.81
N ASN A 222 2.66 1.77 13.56
CA ASN A 222 2.10 2.74 12.62
C ASN A 222 2.10 2.14 11.20
N ILE A 223 1.28 2.70 10.30
CA ILE A 223 1.28 2.38 8.87
C ILE A 223 1.78 3.60 8.12
N HIS A 224 2.81 3.41 7.30
CA HIS A 224 3.38 4.46 6.49
C HIS A 224 3.03 4.24 5.02
N ILE A 225 2.75 5.33 4.31
CA ILE A 225 2.71 5.38 2.86
C ILE A 225 3.93 6.17 2.40
N MET A 226 4.73 5.56 1.54
CA MET A 226 5.99 6.11 1.06
C MET A 226 5.97 6.13 -0.47
N ASP A 227 6.03 7.33 -1.05
CA ASP A 227 6.05 7.52 -2.49
C ASP A 227 7.46 7.91 -2.96
N PHE A 228 7.93 7.24 -4.01
CA PHE A 228 9.22 7.48 -4.63
C PHE A 228 8.99 7.79 -6.11
N GLN A 229 9.59 8.88 -6.60
CA GLN A 229 9.63 9.14 -8.04
C GLN A 229 10.58 8.15 -8.74
N PRO A 230 10.39 7.90 -10.05
CA PRO A 230 11.30 7.02 -10.78
C PRO A 230 12.76 7.45 -10.67
N GLY A 231 13.60 6.56 -10.13
CA GLY A 231 15.03 6.80 -9.92
C GLY A 231 15.40 7.23 -8.49
N GLU A 232 14.42 7.56 -7.65
CA GLU A 232 14.65 7.81 -6.23
C GLU A 232 14.89 6.51 -5.45
N TYR A 233 15.60 6.63 -4.34
CA TYR A 233 15.97 5.52 -3.47
C TYR A 233 16.23 6.02 -2.05
N LEU A 234 16.26 5.08 -1.09
CA LEU A 234 16.68 5.38 0.28
C LEU A 234 18.18 5.71 0.36
N ASN A 235 18.50 6.90 0.87
CA ASN A 235 19.88 7.30 1.11
C ASN A 235 20.49 6.47 2.23
N VAL A 236 19.76 6.29 3.33
CA VAL A 236 20.15 5.43 4.45
C VAL A 236 19.93 3.94 4.13
N LYS A 237 20.89 3.09 4.52
CA LYS A 237 20.77 1.63 4.42
C LYS A 237 20.33 1.15 5.79
N GLU A 238 19.02 1.18 6.00
CA GLU A 238 18.42 0.99 7.33
C GLU A 238 18.87 -0.31 8.00
N VAL A 239 19.27 -0.19 9.27
CA VAL A 239 19.51 -1.30 10.19
C VAL A 239 18.94 -0.89 11.53
N HIS A 240 17.79 -1.44 11.89
CA HIS A 240 17.07 -1.09 13.11
C HIS A 240 16.29 -2.29 13.66
N TYR A 241 15.84 -2.21 14.91
CA TYR A 241 15.11 -3.30 15.56
C TYR A 241 13.65 -3.43 15.09
N ASN A 242 13.10 -2.40 14.41
CA ASN A 242 11.72 -2.42 13.93
C ASN A 242 11.51 -3.56 12.91
N GLN A 243 10.30 -4.13 12.92
CA GLN A 243 9.85 -5.13 11.96
C GLN A 243 8.92 -4.49 10.94
N HIS A 244 8.93 -4.98 9.70
CA HIS A 244 8.12 -4.43 8.61
C HIS A 244 7.31 -5.52 7.91
N GLY A 245 6.11 -5.16 7.47
CA GLY A 245 5.32 -5.89 6.50
C GLY A 245 4.76 -4.88 5.50
N LEU A 246 5.19 -4.95 4.25
CA LEU A 246 4.86 -3.96 3.23
C LEU A 246 4.13 -4.60 2.05
N LEU A 247 3.20 -3.84 1.46
CA LEU A 247 2.55 -4.17 0.20
C LEU A 247 2.90 -3.07 -0.81
N LEU A 248 3.44 -3.45 -1.97
CA LEU A 248 3.68 -2.50 -3.06
C LEU A 248 2.35 -2.17 -3.75
N LEU A 249 1.80 -1.00 -3.45
CA LEU A 249 0.50 -0.56 -3.98
C LEU A 249 0.59 -0.15 -5.45
N GLU A 250 1.65 0.57 -5.82
CA GLU A 250 1.87 1.09 -7.16
C GLU A 250 3.34 1.02 -7.58
N GLY A 251 3.57 1.15 -8.88
CA GLY A 251 4.91 1.19 -9.44
C GLY A 251 5.63 -0.15 -9.38
N GLN A 252 6.96 -0.06 -9.35
CA GLN A 252 7.91 -1.17 -9.39
C GLN A 252 9.28 -0.65 -8.95
N GLY A 253 10.15 -1.53 -8.46
CA GLY A 253 11.48 -1.16 -8.02
C GLY A 253 12.33 -2.37 -7.69
N ILE A 254 13.52 -2.10 -7.17
CA ILE A 254 14.47 -3.11 -6.69
C ILE A 254 14.57 -2.94 -5.17
N TYR A 255 14.31 -4.00 -4.42
CA TYR A 255 14.32 -3.96 -2.96
C TYR A 255 15.43 -4.85 -2.43
N ARG A 256 16.43 -4.24 -1.76
CA ARG A 256 17.53 -4.99 -1.17
C ARG A 256 17.16 -5.52 0.21
N LEU A 257 17.30 -6.83 0.42
CA LEU A 257 17.11 -7.48 1.72
C LEU A 257 18.36 -8.29 2.09
N GLY A 258 19.09 -7.81 3.09
CA GLY A 258 20.42 -8.31 3.44
C GLY A 258 21.40 -8.20 2.27
N ASN A 259 21.79 -9.35 1.72
CA ASN A 259 22.68 -9.43 0.55
C ASN A 259 21.95 -9.80 -0.76
N SER A 260 20.61 -9.78 -0.77
CA SER A 260 19.79 -10.05 -1.96
C SER A 260 19.27 -8.74 -2.53
N TRP A 261 19.27 -8.59 -3.86
CA TRP A 261 18.69 -7.47 -4.60
C TRP A 261 17.60 -7.98 -5.54
#